data_AF-A0AAW8L0A9-F1
#
_entry.id   AF-A0AAW8L0A9-F1
#
_cell.length_a   1.000
_cell.length_b   1.000
_cell.length_c   1.000
_cell.angle_alpha   90.00
_cell.angle_beta   90.00
_cell.angle_gamma   90.00
#
_symmetry.space_group_name_H-M   'P 1'
#
loop_
_entity.id
_entity.type
_entity.pdbx_description
1 polymer ?
#
loop_
_entity_poly.entity_id
_entity_poly.type
_entity_poly.pdbx_seq_one_letter_code
_entity_poly.pdbx_strand_id
1 'polypeptide(L)'
;EIYGQSGQKISKGQPLVRLVSPEIEAKKQQALATLQSALAFQSTVDRGSQQENIDTLYANWQSTKAQANLAKTTYQRGENLYRQGVISRQRRDEMLAAQTSAQELSEASYQQYA
;
A
#
# COMPACT_ATOMS: atom_id res chain seq x y z
N GLU A 1 -21.82 16.74 30.70
CA GLU A 1 -23.23 16.27 30.74
C GLU A 1 -23.59 15.86 32.17
N ILE A 2 -24.77 16.25 32.65
CA ILE A 2 -25.27 15.89 33.98
C ILE A 2 -26.38 14.85 33.77
N TYR A 3 -26.28 13.69 34.39
CA TYR A 3 -27.21 12.56 34.22
C TYR A 3 -28.21 12.43 35.37
N GLY A 4 -28.21 13.35 36.34
CA GLY A 4 -29.08 13.30 37.53
C GLY A 4 -30.03 14.48 37.64
N GLN A 5 -31.27 14.21 38.04
CA GLN A 5 -32.24 15.22 38.48
C GLN A 5 -32.37 15.22 40.02
N SER A 6 -32.67 16.39 40.58
CA SER A 6 -32.77 16.57 42.03
C SER A 6 -33.87 15.68 42.63
N GLY A 7 -33.52 14.86 43.62
CA GLY A 7 -34.44 13.91 44.30
C GLY A 7 -34.33 12.44 43.86
N GLN A 8 -33.47 12.12 42.89
CA GLN A 8 -33.27 10.75 42.41
C GLN A 8 -32.47 9.90 43.43
N LYS A 9 -32.96 8.70 43.78
CA LYS A 9 -32.19 7.71 44.56
C LYS A 9 -31.01 7.21 43.71
N ILE A 10 -29.80 7.37 44.21
CA ILE A 10 -28.56 6.95 43.53
C ILE A 10 -27.97 5.71 44.21
N SER A 11 -27.39 4.82 43.40
CA SER A 11 -26.66 3.63 43.86
C SER A 11 -25.15 3.85 43.76
N LYS A 12 -24.36 3.19 44.63
CA LYS A 12 -22.90 3.28 44.63
C LYS A 12 -22.35 2.90 43.23
N GLY A 13 -21.65 3.83 42.58
CA GLY A 13 -21.06 3.65 41.24
C GLY A 13 -21.84 4.29 40.08
N GLN A 14 -23.00 4.89 40.33
CA GLN A 14 -23.78 5.57 39.29
C GLN A 14 -23.13 6.92 38.89
N PRO A 15 -22.72 7.12 37.62
CA PRO A 15 -22.13 8.38 37.18
C PRO A 15 -23.18 9.49 37.08
N LEU A 16 -22.98 10.59 37.80
CA LEU A 16 -23.94 11.72 37.87
C LEU A 16 -23.53 12.90 36.97
N VAL A 17 -22.23 13.04 36.70
CA VAL A 17 -21.68 14.13 35.88
C VAL A 17 -20.53 13.57 35.04
N ARG A 18 -20.52 13.90 33.75
CA ARG A 18 -19.39 13.73 32.84
C ARG A 18 -18.78 15.10 32.57
N LEU A 19 -17.56 15.31 33.05
CA LEU A 19 -16.73 16.47 32.74
C LEU A 19 -15.99 16.18 31.43
N VAL A 20 -16.30 16.95 30.39
CA VAL A 20 -15.58 16.87 29.11
C VAL A 20 -14.55 18.00 29.14
N SER A 21 -13.26 17.64 29.24
CA SER A 21 -12.17 18.62 29.15
C SER A 21 -11.49 18.48 27.79
N PRO A 22 -11.55 19.51 26.94
CA PRO A 22 -10.85 19.53 25.66
C PRO A 22 -9.34 19.31 25.81
N GLU A 23 -8.73 19.79 26.90
CA GLU A 23 -7.31 19.56 27.19
C GLU A 23 -6.99 18.09 27.50
N ILE A 24 -7.86 17.40 28.24
CA ILE A 24 -7.67 15.99 28.56
C ILE A 24 -7.84 15.14 27.29
N GLU A 25 -8.81 15.47 26.44
CA GLU A 25 -8.98 14.78 25.16
C GLU A 25 -7.81 15.08 24.22
N ALA A 26 -7.32 16.32 24.14
CA ALA A 26 -6.14 16.66 23.35
C ALA A 26 -4.88 15.92 23.83
N LYS A 27 -4.64 15.85 25.15
CA LYS A 27 -3.53 15.08 25.73
C LYS A 27 -3.68 13.58 25.48
N LYS A 28 -4.90 13.06 25.53
CA LYS A 28 -5.21 11.66 25.19
C LYS A 28 -4.94 11.38 23.71
N GLN A 29 -5.38 12.26 22.80
CA GLN A 29 -5.10 12.14 21.36
C GLN A 29 -3.59 12.21 21.09
N GLN A 30 -2.88 13.12 21.75
CA GLN A 30 -1.42 13.21 21.66
C GLN A 30 -0.74 11.94 22.17
N ALA A 31 -1.18 11.40 23.31
CA ALA A 31 -0.64 10.15 23.86
C ALA A 31 -0.93 8.94 22.95
N LEU A 32 -2.12 8.88 22.35
CA LEU A 32 -2.49 7.86 21.36
C LEU A 32 -1.65 7.98 20.10
N ALA A 33 -1.40 9.19 19.61
CA ALA A 33 -0.53 9.42 18.45
C ALA A 33 0.92 9.01 18.73
N THR A 34 1.45 9.34 19.92
CA THR A 34 2.78 8.90 20.35
C THR A 34 2.86 7.39 20.48
N LEU A 35 1.83 6.75 21.04
CA LEU A 35 1.73 5.29 21.14
C LEU A 35 1.71 4.65 19.75
N GLN A 36 0.91 5.20 18.82
CA GLN A 36 0.83 4.70 17.45
C GLN A 36 2.15 4.88 16.70
N SER A 37 2.85 6.00 16.89
CA SER A 37 4.18 6.23 16.34
C SER A 37 5.21 5.27 16.93
N ALA A 38 5.13 4.97 18.23
CA ALA A 38 6.01 4.02 18.89
C ALA A 38 5.75 2.59 18.41
N LEU A 39 4.48 2.20 18.19
CA LEU A 39 4.10 0.91 17.62
C LEU A 39 4.52 0.77 16.16
N ALA A 40 4.43 1.85 15.37
CA ALA A 40 4.93 1.85 13.99
C ALA A 40 6.46 1.72 13.94
N PHE A 41 7.17 2.46 14.80
CA PHE A 41 8.61 2.35 14.96
C PHE A 41 9.01 0.96 15.44
N GLN A 42 8.30 0.41 16.43
CA GLN A 42 8.48 -0.96 16.90
C GLN A 42 8.23 -1.97 15.79
N SER A 43 7.19 -1.80 14.97
CA SER A 43 6.92 -2.67 13.83
C SER A 43 8.00 -2.59 12.75
N THR A 44 8.61 -1.42 12.54
CA THR A 44 9.79 -1.27 11.67
C THR A 44 11.03 -1.93 12.27
N VAL A 45 11.23 -1.83 13.59
CA VAL A 45 12.33 -2.49 14.31
C VAL A 45 12.16 -4.01 14.36
N ASP A 46 10.94 -4.50 14.58
CA ASP A 46 10.59 -5.93 14.69
C ASP A 46 10.58 -6.63 13.32
N ARG A 47 10.26 -5.91 12.24
CA ARG A 47 10.37 -6.44 10.87
C ARG A 47 11.81 -6.71 10.46
N GLY A 48 12.78 -6.00 11.06
CA GLY A 48 14.19 -6.10 10.71
C GLY A 48 14.47 -5.69 9.25
N SER A 49 15.74 -5.41 8.92
CA SER A 49 16.11 -5.01 7.55
C SER A 49 15.79 -6.08 6.50
N GLN A 50 15.61 -7.33 6.90
CA GLN A 50 15.38 -8.46 6.00
C GLN A 50 13.92 -8.49 5.48
N GLN A 51 12.91 -8.24 6.31
CA GLN A 51 11.52 -8.23 5.86
C GLN A 51 11.22 -6.99 5.00
N GLU A 52 11.74 -5.81 5.38
CA GLU A 52 11.60 -4.60 4.55
C GLU A 52 12.27 -4.77 3.18
N ASN A 53 13.39 -5.51 3.11
CA ASN A 53 14.05 -5.84 1.86
C ASN A 53 13.20 -6.81 1.01
N ILE A 54 12.63 -7.86 1.61
CA ILE A 54 11.71 -8.79 0.92
C ILE A 54 10.48 -8.06 0.38
N ASP A 55 9.85 -7.19 1.17
CA ASP A 55 8.68 -6.42 0.75
C ASP A 55 9.03 -5.45 -0.40
N THR A 56 10.22 -4.85 -0.36
CA THR A 56 10.74 -3.99 -1.43
C THR A 56 11.00 -4.76 -2.72
N LEU A 57 11.63 -5.93 -2.62
CA LEU A 57 11.90 -6.81 -3.75
C LEU A 57 10.59 -7.35 -4.37
N TYR A 58 9.61 -7.70 -3.53
CA TYR A 58 8.27 -8.07 -3.98
C TYR A 58 7.58 -6.93 -4.73
N ALA A 59 7.62 -5.71 -4.20
CA ALA A 59 7.04 -4.53 -4.86
C ALA A 59 7.74 -4.23 -6.20
N ASN A 60 9.06 -4.39 -6.25
CA ASN A 60 9.83 -4.29 -7.50
C ASN A 60 9.35 -5.31 -8.53
N TRP A 61 9.24 -6.58 -8.14
CA TRP A 61 8.72 -7.64 -9.01
C TRP A 61 7.30 -7.36 -9.51
N GLN A 62 6.38 -6.90 -8.65
CA GLN A 62 5.03 -6.52 -9.10
C GLN A 62 5.06 -5.39 -10.13
N SER A 63 5.94 -4.40 -9.95
CA SER A 63 6.11 -3.28 -10.89
C SER A 63 6.61 -3.77 -12.25
N THR A 64 7.67 -4.59 -12.28
CA THR A 64 8.22 -5.10 -13.55
C THR A 64 7.28 -6.09 -14.23
N LYS A 65 6.52 -6.88 -13.46
CA LYS A 65 5.43 -7.72 -13.98
C LYS A 65 4.33 -6.91 -14.65
N ALA A 66 3.92 -5.77 -14.06
CA ALA A 66 2.95 -4.89 -14.67
C ALA A 66 3.46 -4.28 -15.99
N GLN A 67 4.74 -3.89 -16.03
CA GLN A 67 5.39 -3.40 -17.25
C GLN A 67 5.45 -4.47 -18.35
N ALA A 68 5.79 -5.73 -18.00
CA ALA A 68 5.77 -6.85 -18.93
C ALA A 68 4.37 -7.09 -19.54
N ASN A 69 3.32 -7.03 -18.71
CA ASN A 69 1.93 -7.17 -19.18
C ASN A 69 1.51 -6.03 -20.12
N LEU A 70 1.93 -4.80 -19.83
CA LEU A 70 1.69 -3.65 -20.70
C LEU A 70 2.41 -3.79 -22.04
N ALA A 71 3.68 -4.21 -22.02
CA ALA A 71 4.47 -4.44 -23.23
C ALA A 71 3.85 -5.54 -24.10
N LYS A 72 3.40 -6.64 -23.48
CA LYS A 72 2.65 -7.73 -24.16
C LYS A 72 1.39 -7.23 -24.85
N THR A 73 0.57 -6.45 -24.13
CA THR A 73 -0.67 -5.88 -24.71
C THR A 73 -0.35 -4.89 -25.84
N THR A 74 0.76 -4.16 -25.72
CA THR A 74 1.21 -3.21 -26.74
C THR A 74 1.70 -3.92 -28.00
N TYR A 75 2.50 -4.99 -27.86
CA TYR A 75 2.89 -5.83 -28.98
C TYR A 75 1.67 -6.48 -29.65
N GLN A 76 0.70 -7.02 -28.89
CA GLN A 76 -0.53 -7.59 -29.47
C GLN A 76 -1.32 -6.58 -30.31
N ARG A 77 -1.45 -5.34 -29.82
CA ARG A 77 -2.07 -4.25 -30.60
C ARG A 77 -1.24 -3.91 -31.83
N GLY A 78 0.08 -3.82 -31.70
CA GLY A 78 1.01 -3.62 -32.80
C GLY A 78 0.89 -4.70 -33.87
N GLU A 79 0.78 -5.96 -33.48
CA GLU A 79 0.62 -7.09 -34.40
C GLU A 79 -0.67 -6.98 -35.21
N ASN A 80 -1.77 -6.62 -34.57
CA ASN A 80 -3.03 -6.38 -35.25
C ASN A 80 -2.93 -5.21 -36.25
N LEU A 81 -2.29 -4.11 -35.85
CA LEU A 81 -2.07 -2.96 -36.72
C LEU A 81 -1.14 -3.29 -37.90
N TYR A 82 -0.12 -4.12 -37.69
CA TYR A 82 0.77 -4.59 -38.75
C TYR A 82 0.03 -5.46 -39.75
N ARG A 83 -0.82 -6.39 -39.26
CA ARG A 83 -1.69 -7.22 -40.12
C ARG A 83 -2.69 -6.40 -40.93
N GLN A 84 -3.10 -5.24 -40.42
CA GLN A 84 -3.95 -4.27 -41.12
C GLN A 84 -3.16 -3.33 -42.05
N GLY A 85 -1.83 -3.43 -42.10
CA GLY A 85 -0.97 -2.55 -42.90
C GLY A 85 -0.79 -1.14 -42.35
N VAL A 86 -1.18 -0.89 -41.09
CA VAL A 86 -1.16 0.45 -40.47
C VAL A 86 0.22 0.82 -39.93
N ILE A 87 1.04 -0.16 -39.53
CA ILE A 87 2.41 0.06 -39.06
C ILE A 87 3.41 -0.77 -39.89
N SER A 88 4.67 -0.33 -39.90
CA SER A 88 5.76 -1.05 -40.59
C SER A 88 6.17 -2.31 -39.84
N ARG A 89 6.80 -3.26 -40.56
CA ARG A 89 7.42 -4.45 -39.96
C ARG A 89 8.44 -4.08 -38.89
N GLN A 90 9.29 -3.10 -39.16
CA GLN A 90 10.29 -2.62 -38.20
C GLN A 90 9.64 -2.20 -36.87
N ARG A 91 8.56 -1.42 -36.92
CA ARG A 91 7.88 -0.95 -35.70
C ARG A 91 7.25 -2.09 -34.90
N ARG A 92 6.75 -3.11 -35.59
CA ARG A 92 6.24 -4.34 -34.99
C ARG A 92 7.37 -5.15 -34.32
N ASP A 93 8.52 -5.26 -34.96
CA ASP A 93 9.68 -5.96 -34.41
C ASP A 93 10.29 -5.20 -33.20
N GLU A 94 10.30 -3.87 -33.21
CA GLU A 94 10.66 -3.04 -32.05
C GLU A 94 9.73 -3.28 -30.85
N MET A 95 8.42 -3.40 -31.08
CA MET A 95 7.45 -3.73 -30.03
C MET A 95 7.64 -5.15 -29.48
N LEU A 96 7.97 -6.11 -30.35
CA LEU A 96 8.31 -7.48 -29.93
C LEU A 96 9.56 -7.50 -29.04
N ALA A 97 10.62 -6.80 -29.46
CA ALA A 97 11.84 -6.68 -28.66
C ALA A 97 11.56 -6.04 -27.30
N ALA A 98 10.74 -4.98 -27.25
CA ALA A 98 10.33 -4.34 -26.01
C ALA A 98 9.52 -5.27 -25.09
N GLN A 99 8.63 -6.11 -25.65
CA GLN A 99 7.93 -7.14 -24.87
C GLN A 99 8.92 -8.13 -24.27
N THR A 100 9.81 -8.71 -25.08
CA THR A 100 10.77 -9.71 -24.61
C THR A 100 11.65 -9.15 -23.51
N SER A 101 12.19 -7.95 -23.70
CA SER A 101 13.00 -7.27 -22.69
C SER A 101 12.24 -7.03 -21.38
N ALA A 102 10.99 -6.56 -21.45
CA ALA A 102 10.18 -6.36 -20.25
C ALA A 102 9.86 -7.67 -19.53
N GLN A 103 9.67 -8.77 -20.27
CA GLN A 103 9.44 -10.10 -19.72
C GLN A 103 10.70 -10.64 -19.01
N GLU A 104 11.88 -10.49 -19.61
CA GLU A 104 13.16 -10.86 -18.99
C GLU A 104 13.43 -10.03 -17.73
N LEU A 105 13.13 -8.73 -17.75
CA LEU A 105 13.26 -7.87 -16.57
C LEU A 105 12.32 -8.32 -15.43
N SER A 106 11.07 -8.69 -15.77
CA SER A 106 10.13 -9.23 -14.77
C SER A 106 10.61 -10.54 -14.16
N GLU A 107 11.23 -11.42 -14.96
CA GLU A 107 11.80 -12.67 -14.48
C GLU A 107 13.01 -12.39 -13.59
N ALA A 108 13.91 -11.48 -13.99
CA ALA A 108 15.05 -11.08 -13.17
C ALA A 108 14.62 -10.51 -11.81
N SER A 109 13.61 -9.63 -11.77
CA SER A 109 13.07 -9.13 -10.50
C SER A 109 12.42 -10.24 -9.66
N TYR A 110 11.79 -11.24 -10.30
CA TYR A 110 11.25 -12.40 -9.59
C TYR A 110 12.37 -13.20 -8.92
N GLN A 111 13.46 -13.48 -9.63
CA GLN A 111 14.63 -14.21 -9.10
C GLN A 111 15.36 -13.44 -7.99
N GLN A 112 15.25 -12.12 -7.92
CA GLN A 112 15.79 -11.32 -6.81
C GLN A 112 14.91 -11.39 -5.57
N TYR A 113 13.60 -11.59 -5.75
CA TYR A 113 12.63 -11.73 -4.66
C TYR A 113 12.52 -13.17 -4.13
N ALA A 114 12.57 -14.16 -5.02
CA ALA A 114 12.35 -15.59 -4.75
C ALA A 114 13.51 -16.25 -4.00
#